data_AF-A0A2V7WZS7-F1
#
_entry.id   AF-A0A2V7WZS7-F1
#
_cell.length_a   1.000
_cell.length_b   1.000
_cell.length_c   1.000
_cell.angle_alpha   90.00
_cell.angle_beta   90.00
_cell.angle_gamma   90.00
#
_symmetry.space_group_name_H-M   'P 1'
#
loop_
_entity.id
_entity.type
_entity.pdbx_description
1 polymer ?
#
loop_
_entity_poly.entity_id
_entity_poly.type
_entity_poly.pdbx_seq_one_letter_code
_entity_poly.pdbx_strand_id
1 'polypeptide(L)' 'MMRTMLIAVGGNSLIRAGETGTIAEQRVNARRTAAAIVQLIRDGYRLVVTHGNGPQVGAQLLR' A
#
# COMPACT_ATOMS: atom_id res chain seq x y z
N MET A 1 -0.97 17.74 -21.00
CA MET A 1 -1.13 16.29 -21.29
C MET A 1 -0.97 15.53 -19.98
N MET A 2 -1.98 14.76 -19.57
CA MET A 2 -1.98 14.04 -18.30
C MET A 2 -1.06 12.81 -18.38
N ARG A 3 0.00 12.74 -17.56
CA ARG A 3 0.98 11.65 -17.59
C ARG A 3 0.44 10.45 -16.81
N THR A 4 0.60 9.24 -17.36
CA THR A 4 0.20 8.00 -16.68
C THR A 4 1.40 7.40 -15.94
N MET A 5 1.20 6.99 -14.69
CA MET A 5 2.24 6.39 -13.85
C MET A 5 1.71 5.14 -13.13
N LEU A 6 2.53 4.09 -13.09
CA LEU A 6 2.27 2.90 -12.29
C LEU A 6 3.05 3.00 -10.97
N ILE A 7 2.37 2.73 -9.86
CA ILE A 7 2.95 2.67 -8.52
C ILE A 7 2.84 1.24 -8.02
N ALA A 8 3.98 0.63 -7.70
CA ALA A 8 4.06 -0.68 -7.06
C ALA A 8 4.35 -0.51 -5.56
N VAL A 9 3.34 -0.75 -4.74
CA VAL A 9 3.42 -0.66 -3.29
C VAL A 9 3.95 -1.98 -2.73
N GLY A 10 5.04 -1.95 -1.96
CA GLY A 10 5.59 -3.18 -1.37
C GLY A 10 4.61 -3.83 -0.37
N GLY A 11 4.55 -5.17 -0.30
CA GLY A 11 3.64 -5.87 0.63
C GLY A 11 3.90 -5.56 2.13
N ASN A 12 5.15 -5.21 2.45
CA ASN A 12 5.59 -4.75 3.78
C ASN A 12 5.11 -3.32 4.10
N SER A 13 4.46 -2.64 3.16
CA SER A 13 3.87 -1.33 3.43
C SER A 13 2.60 -1.43 4.24
N LEU A 14 1.97 -2.61 4.31
CA LEU A 14 0.73 -2.86 5.04
C LEU A 14 1.01 -3.52 6.39
N ILE A 15 1.97 -4.46 6.44
CA ILE A 15 2.47 -5.07 7.67
C ILE A 15 3.97 -4.77 7.75
N ARG A 16 4.39 -4.00 8.76
CA ARG A 16 5.79 -3.63 8.98
C ARG A 16 6.47 -4.61 9.92
N ALA A 17 7.81 -4.60 9.91
CA ALA A 17 8.60 -5.36 10.86
C ALA A 17 8.24 -4.97 12.31
N GLY A 18 7.92 -5.97 13.13
CA GLY A 18 7.52 -5.79 14.53
C GLY A 18 6.03 -5.55 14.77
N GLU A 19 5.21 -5.40 13.72
CA GLU A 19 3.75 -5.33 13.86
C GLU A 19 3.13 -6.73 13.90
N THR A 20 1.99 -6.86 14.59
CA THR A 20 1.24 -8.13 14.63
C THR A 20 0.48 -8.38 13.33
N GLY A 21 0.24 -7.33 12.54
CA GLY A 21 -0.48 -7.42 11.27
C GLY A 21 -2.00 -7.40 11.44
N THR A 22 -2.51 -6.84 12.53
CA THR A 22 -3.94 -6.63 12.74
C THR A 22 -4.55 -5.74 11.65
N ILE A 23 -5.86 -5.86 11.43
CA ILE A 23 -6.58 -5.00 10.48
C ILE A 23 -6.42 -3.52 10.81
N ALA A 24 -6.33 -3.17 12.10
CA ALA A 24 -6.12 -1.79 12.54
C ALA A 24 -4.75 -1.26 12.12
N GLU A 25 -3.66 -2.01 12.37
CA GLU A 25 -2.30 -1.66 11.94
C GLU A 25 -2.23 -1.54 10.41
N GLN A 26 -2.76 -2.53 9.69
CA GLN A 26 -2.80 -2.52 8.23
C GLN A 26 -3.54 -1.29 7.68
N ARG A 27 -4.65 -0.89 8.31
CA ARG A 27 -5.43 0.29 7.89
C ARG A 27 -4.68 1.60 8.15
N VAL A 28 -3.95 1.72 9.25
CA VAL A 28 -3.10 2.89 9.54
C VAL A 28 -1.98 2.99 8.50
N ASN A 29 -1.34 1.87 8.21
CA ASN A 29 -0.26 1.81 7.22
C ASN A 29 -0.74 2.10 5.79
N ALA A 30 -1.89 1.55 5.38
CA ALA A 30 -2.52 1.86 4.11
C ALA A 30 -2.83 3.35 3.96
N ARG A 31 -3.35 4.00 5.01
CA ARG A 31 -3.61 5.46 5.01
C ARG A 31 -2.33 6.27 4.81
N ARG A 32 -1.23 5.87 5.44
CA ARG A 32 0.07 6.54 5.26
C ARG A 32 0.56 6.45 3.82
N THR A 33 0.43 5.29 3.18
CA THR A 33 0.75 5.12 1.75
C THR A 33 -0.19 5.95 0.86
N ALA A 34 -1.49 5.95 1.15
CA ALA A 34 -2.48 6.72 0.40
C ALA A 34 -2.21 8.24 0.46
N ALA A 35 -1.74 8.76 1.59
CA ALA A 35 -1.41 10.19 1.72
C ALA A 35 -0.32 10.63 0.74
N ALA A 36 0.68 9.79 0.48
CA ALA A 36 1.71 10.06 -0.52
C ALA A 36 1.16 9.96 -1.95
N ILE A 37 0.32 8.96 -2.23
CA ILE A 37 -0.34 8.77 -3.54
C ILE A 37 -1.22 9.98 -3.89
N VAL A 38 -1.94 10.53 -2.91
CA VAL A 38 -2.82 11.71 -3.11
C VAL A 38 -2.03 12.93 -3.61
N GLN A 39 -0.78 13.12 -3.19
CA GLN A 39 0.03 14.22 -3.72
C GLN A 39 0.30 14.05 -5.21
N LEU A 40 0.61 12.83 -5.65
CA LEU A 40 0.81 12.52 -7.08
C LEU A 40 -0.49 12.73 -7.89
N ILE A 41 -1.66 12.48 -7.31
CA ILE A 41 -2.93 12.82 -7.95
C ILE A 41 -3.07 14.34 -8.10
N ARG A 42 -2.73 15.11 -7.06
CA ARG A 42 -2.78 16.59 -7.07
C ARG A 42 -1.81 17.21 -8.09
N ASP A 43 -0.67 16.55 -8.32
CA ASP A 43 0.31 16.94 -9.34
C ASP A 43 -0.16 16.62 -10.79
N GLY A 44 -1.36 16.06 -10.95
CA GLY A 44 -1.99 15.83 -12.25
C GLY A 44 -1.60 14.51 -12.92
N TYR A 45 -1.14 13.51 -12.16
CA TYR A 45 -0.87 12.18 -12.70
C TYR A 45 -2.12 11.29 -12.73
N ARG A 46 -2.25 10.50 -13.80
CA ARG A 46 -3.19 9.37 -13.84
C ARG A 46 -2.47 8.13 -13.31
N LEU A 47 -2.96 7.59 -12.19
CA LEU A 47 -2.24 6.53 -11.47
C LEU A 47 -2.86 5.15 -11.70
N VAL A 48 -1.99 4.14 -11.83
CA VAL A 48 -2.33 2.73 -11.63
C VAL A 48 -1.60 2.28 -10.36
N VAL A 49 -2.32 1.77 -9.37
CA VAL A 49 -1.73 1.33 -8.10
C VAL A 49 -1.81 -0.19 -8.02
N THR A 50 -0.67 -0.82 -7.76
CA THR A 50 -0.52 -2.26 -7.52
C THR A 50 0.14 -2.46 -6.16
N HIS A 51 0.05 -3.66 -5.60
CA HIS A 51 0.75 -3.97 -4.37
C HIS A 51 1.19 -5.44 -4.29
N GLY A 52 2.22 -5.71 -3.49
CA GLY A 52 2.54 -7.07 -3.04
C GLY A 52 1.64 -7.51 -1.88
N ASN A 53 1.47 -8.82 -1.70
CA ASN A 53 0.58 -9.39 -0.66
C ASN A 53 1.23 -10.51 0.19
N GLY A 54 2.56 -10.66 0.13
CA GLY A 54 3.29 -11.76 0.78
C GLY A 54 2.97 -11.94 2.28
N PRO A 55 3.13 -10.91 3.13
CA PRO A 55 2.80 -11.00 4.55
C PRO A 55 1.32 -11.36 4.81
N GLN A 56 0.40 -10.83 4.02
CA GLN A 56 -1.05 -11.03 4.18
C GLN A 56 -1.45 -12.46 3.81
N VAL A 57 -0.96 -12.95 2.68
CA VAL A 57 -1.18 -14.32 2.23
C VAL A 57 -0.52 -15.30 3.22
N GLY A 58 0.73 -15.03 3.63
CA GLY A 58 1.42 -15.84 4.64
C GLY A 58 0.63 -15.94 5.95
N ALA A 59 0.13 -14.82 6.48
CA ALA A 59 -0.70 -14.81 7.69
C ALA A 59 -2.01 -15.59 7.51
N GLN A 60 -2.63 -15.53 6.32
CA GLN A 60 -3.87 -16.26 6.01
C GLN A 60 -3.63 -17.77 5.88
N LEU A 61 -2.48 -18.20 5.36
CA LEU A 61 -2.13 -19.62 5.26
C LEU A 61 -1.75 -20.27 6.61
N LEU A 62 -1.25 -19.48 7.56
CA LEU A 62 -0.82 -19.95 8.88
C LEU A 62 -1.94 -19.96 9.93
N ARG A 63 -3.13 -19.47 9.57
CA ARG A 63 -4.34 -19.45 10.40
C ARG A 63 -5.17 -20.72 10.18
#